data_AF-X1S2B3-F1
#
_entry.id   AF-X1S2B3-F1
#
_cell.length_a   1.000
_cell.length_b   1.000
_cell.length_c   1.000
_cell.angle_alpha   90.00
_cell.angle_beta   90.00
_cell.angle_gamma   90.00
#
_symmetry.space_group_name_H-M   'P 1'
#
loop_
_entity.id
_entity.type
_entity.pdbx_description
1 polymer ?
#
loop_
_entity_poly.entity_id
_entity_poly.type
_entity_poly.pdbx_seq_one_letter_code
_entity_poly.pdbx_strand_id
1 'polypeptide(L)' 'MIEDKILQYKNSLVLAQKMVRNQYADRDYYEEMISRLERMLRFYENLKMWKEISES' A
#
# COMPACT_ATOMS: atom_id res chain seq x y z
N MET A 1 10.19 -3.90 -10.56
CA MET A 1 9.79 -5.17 -9.92
C MET A 1 9.46 -5.07 -8.42
N ILE A 2 10.27 -4.43 -7.56
CA ILE A 2 9.87 -4.11 -6.16
C ILE A 2 9.43 -2.65 -6.04
N GLU A 3 10.20 -1.72 -6.62
CA GLU A 3 9.89 -0.29 -6.58
C GLU A 3 8.56 0.06 -7.26
N ASP A 4 8.27 -0.54 -8.42
CA ASP A 4 6.97 -0.38 -9.09
C ASP A 4 5.81 -0.86 -8.21
N LYS A 5 6.03 -1.92 -7.41
CA LYS A 5 5.02 -2.42 -6.47
C LYS A 5 4.83 -1.44 -5.32
N ILE A 6 5.91 -0.93 -4.73
CA ILE A 6 5.84 0.13 -3.71
C ILE A 6 5.07 1.35 -4.24
N LEU A 7 5.38 1.82 -5.45
CA LEU A 7 4.68 2.93 -6.08
C LEU A 7 3.19 2.63 -6.32
N GLN A 8 2.89 1.42 -6.82
CA GLN A 8 1.51 0.96 -7.02
C GLN A 8 0.72 0.97 -5.70
N TYR A 9 1.27 0.40 -4.62
CA TYR A 9 0.60 0.38 -3.31
C TYR A 9 0.44 1.77 -2.71
N LYS A 10 1.41 2.67 -2.87
CA LYS A 10 1.28 4.08 -2.44
C LYS A 10 0.13 4.78 -3.19
N ASN A 11 0.05 4.61 -4.51
CA ASN A 11 -1.04 5.19 -5.31
C ASN A 11 -2.41 4.62 -4.93
N SER A 12 -2.51 3.30 -4.78
CA SER A 12 -3.74 2.63 -4.34
C SER A 12 -4.17 3.08 -2.93
N LEU A 13 -3.22 3.29 -2.01
CA LEU A 13 -3.51 3.76 -0.66
C LEU A 13 -4.13 5.17 -0.66
N VAL A 14 -3.56 6.09 -1.46
CA VAL A 14 -4.11 7.44 -1.60
C VAL A 14 -5.53 7.42 -2.15
N LEU A 15 -5.80 6.57 -3.14
CA LEU A 15 -7.15 6.41 -3.70
C LEU A 15 -8.12 5.83 -2.66
N ALA A 16 -7.71 4.79 -1.92
CA ALA A 16 -8.52 4.19 -0.87
C ALA A 16 -8.88 5.20 0.24
N GLN A 17 -7.91 6.00 0.68
CA GLN A 17 -8.11 7.06 1.68
C GLN A 17 -9.08 8.15 1.19
N LYS A 18 -9.06 8.48 -0.11
CA LYS A 18 -10.05 9.40 -0.69
C LYS A 18 -11.45 8.78 -0.70
N MET A 19 -11.56 7.49 -0.99
CA MET A 19 -12.85 6.79 -1.02
C MET A 19 -13.48 6.67 0.38
N VAL A 20 -12.71 6.42 1.45
CA VAL A 20 -13.24 6.43 2.83
C VAL A 20 -13.95 7.73 3.18
N ARG A 21 -13.49 8.87 2.63
CA ARG A 21 -14.07 10.19 2.88
C ARG A 21 -15.27 10.51 1.99
N ASN A 22 -15.59 9.65 1.02
CA ASN A 22 -16.71 9.84 0.11
C ASN A 22 -17.99 9.29 0.73
N GLN A 23 -19.02 10.13 0.86
CA GLN A 23 -20.30 9.78 1.48
C GLN A 23 -21.08 8.65 0.76
N TYR A 24 -20.75 8.36 -0.50
CA TYR A 24 -21.39 7.31 -1.30
C TYR A 24 -20.59 6.00 -1.35
N ALA A 25 -19.42 5.96 -0.71
CA ALA A 25 -18.54 4.81 -0.71
C ALA A 25 -18.81 3.92 0.51
N ASP A 26 -18.67 2.60 0.34
CA ASP A 26 -18.70 1.65 1.44
C ASP A 26 -17.47 1.85 2.34
N ARG A 27 -17.66 2.59 3.42
CA ARG A 27 -16.59 3.00 4.33
C ARG A 27 -15.84 1.80 4.91
N ASP A 28 -16.56 0.79 5.38
CA ASP A 28 -15.98 -0.38 6.05
C ASP A 28 -15.11 -1.17 5.07
N TYR A 29 -15.59 -1.35 3.83
CA TYR A 29 -14.81 -1.94 2.75
C TYR A 29 -13.49 -1.20 2.50
N TYR A 30 -13.52 0.14 2.42
CA TYR A 30 -12.32 0.91 2.15
C TYR A 30 -11.36 0.98 3.34
N GLU A 31 -11.85 0.97 4.58
CA GLU A 31 -11.00 0.87 5.79
C GLU A 31 -10.26 -0.48 5.86
N GLU A 32 -10.94 -1.59 5.52
CA GLU A 32 -10.28 -2.89 5.36
C GLU A 32 -9.24 -2.87 4.24
N MET A 33 -9.57 -2.26 3.10
CA MET A 33 -8.67 -2.16 1.96
C MET A 33 -7.41 -1.37 2.30
N ILE A 34 -7.53 -0.24 2.99
CA ILE A 34 -6.39 0.55 3.51
C ILE A 34 -5.50 -0.34 4.37
N SER A 35 -6.08 -1.05 5.33
CA SER A 35 -5.35 -1.93 6.25
C SER A 35 -4.59 -3.05 5.53
N ARG A 36 -5.11 -3.55 4.40
CA ARG A 36 -4.43 -4.53 3.53
C ARG A 36 -3.31 -3.87 2.72
N LEU A 37 -3.57 -2.72 2.12
CA LEU A 37 -2.59 -1.98 1.30
C LEU A 37 -1.37 -1.57 2.13
N GLU A 38 -1.56 -1.12 3.37
CA GLU A 38 -0.46 -0.78 4.27
C GLU A 38 0.42 -1.99 4.63
N ARG A 39 -0.20 -3.15 4.89
CA ARG A 39 0.54 -4.39 5.16
C ARG A 39 1.38 -4.80 3.96
N MET A 40 0.83 -4.72 2.76
CA MET A 40 1.55 -5.02 1.53
C MET A 40 2.68 -4.01 1.27
N LEU A 41 2.42 -2.72 1.49
CA LEU A 41 3.44 -1.69 1.32
C LEU A 41 4.64 -1.93 2.24
N ARG A 42 4.40 -2.18 3.54
CA ARG A 42 5.46 -2.51 4.51
C ARG A 42 6.25 -3.75 4.10
N PHE A 43 5.56 -4.78 3.59
CA PHE A 43 6.24 -5.99 3.10
C PHE A 43 7.22 -5.67 1.96
N TYR A 44 6.79 -4.90 0.95
CA TYR A 44 7.66 -4.57 -0.18
C TYR A 44 8.78 -3.59 0.18
N GLU A 45 8.55 -2.65 1.11
CA GLU A 45 9.59 -1.76 1.63
C GLU A 45 10.66 -2.56 2.39
N ASN A 46 10.25 -3.51 3.23
CA ASN A 46 11.18 -4.43 3.90
C ASN A 46 11.94 -5.29 2.89
N LEU A 47 11.26 -5.84 1.88
CA LEU A 47 11.89 -6.66 0.85
C LEU A 47 12.94 -5.86 0.06
N LYS A 48 12.68 -4.58 -0.21
CA LYS A 48 13.66 -3.68 -0.84
C LYS A 48 14.91 -3.55 0.04
N MET A 49 14.75 -3.26 1.33
CA MET A 49 15.88 -3.16 2.27
C MET A 49 16.71 -4.45 2.34
N TRP A 50 16.03 -5.61 2.42
CA TRP A 50 16.71 -6.90 2.44
C TRP A 50 17.55 -7.14 1.18
N LYS A 51 17.00 -6.77 0.02
CA LYS A 51 17.72 -6.87 -1.25
C LYS A 51 18.99 -6.00 -1.24
N GLU A 52 18.87 -4.75 -0.82
CA GLU A 52 20.00 -3.81 -0.74
C GLU A 52 21.11 -4.31 0.20
N ILE A 53 20.73 -4.88 1.35
CA ILE A 53 21.69 -5.49 2.29
C ILE A 53 22.38 -6.71 1.67
N SER A 54 21.65 -7.55 0.95
CA SER A 54 22.20 -8.78 0.35
C SER A 54 23.10 -8.54 -0.86
N GLU A 55 22.96 -7.38 -1.51
CA GLU A 55 23.76 -6.96 -2.67
C GLU A 55 24.96 -6.08 -2.27
N SER A 56 25.13 -5.80 -0.97
CA SER A 56 26.25 -5.06 -0.37
C SER A 56 27.34 -6.00 0.14
#